data_AF-A0A6A1QB12-F1
#
_entry.id   AF-A0A6A1QB12-F1
#
_cell.length_a   1.000
_cell.length_b   1.000
_cell.length_c   1.000
_cell.angle_alpha   90.00
_cell.angle_beta   90.00
_cell.angle_gamma   90.00
#
_symmetry.space_group_name_H-M   'P 1'
#
loop_
_entity.id
_entity.type
_entity.pdbx_description
1 polymer ?
#
loop_
_entity_poly.entity_id
_entity_poly.type
_entity_poly.pdbx_seq_one_letter_code
_entity_poly.pdbx_strand_id
1 'polypeptide(L)'
;MNFIILCFFCSLSAKTLGSATPRKPVLSVSARKIKDNAADWHNLILKWETLNDGGFATANNIANLKVSLLSKDTIGLESSSLASDENAGKQHPEYSRELEMLCEGLQTTLDALTKIQMKMEKLSSTTKGICELEDYHYREEGKRPLLFHTWPTAYFYEVSRKLSDMYGRELRLKRTVVEQLAHTADRDLALSFLS
;
A
#
# COMPACT_ATOMS: atom_id res chain seq x y z
N MET A 1 7.86 5.08 10.40
CA MET A 1 8.55 6.39 10.54
C MET A 1 10.08 6.35 10.44
N ASN A 2 10.74 5.19 10.25
CA ASN A 2 12.22 5.08 10.34
C ASN A 2 13.01 5.11 9.01
N PHE A 3 12.37 5.03 7.84
CA PHE A 3 13.12 4.94 6.57
C PHE A 3 13.59 6.31 6.03
N ILE A 4 12.81 7.36 6.29
CA ILE A 4 13.01 8.69 5.69
C ILE A 4 13.93 9.56 6.53
N ILE A 5 13.85 9.43 7.87
CA ILE A 5 14.70 10.18 8.80
C ILE A 5 16.18 9.82 8.60
N LEU A 6 16.50 8.56 8.27
CA LEU A 6 17.88 8.14 7.97
C LEU A 6 18.43 8.70 6.65
N CYS A 7 17.58 9.04 5.68
CA CYS A 7 18.02 9.61 4.40
C CYS A 7 18.34 11.12 4.49
N PHE A 8 17.70 11.85 5.42
CA PHE A 8 17.76 13.32 5.48
C PHE A 8 18.98 13.90 6.22
N PHE A 9 19.72 13.12 7.01
CA PHE A 9 20.76 13.67 7.89
C PHE A 9 22.16 13.89 7.28
N CYS A 10 22.38 13.67 5.97
CA CYS A 10 23.74 13.75 5.41
C CYS A 10 23.88 14.76 4.27
N SER A 11 23.79 16.06 4.61
CA SER A 11 24.41 17.11 3.81
C SER A 11 24.69 18.35 4.65
N LEU A 12 25.72 18.30 5.50
CA LEU A 12 26.42 19.51 5.93
C LEU A 12 27.95 19.30 5.88
N SER A 13 28.54 19.90 4.83
CA SER A 13 29.94 20.34 4.69
C SER A 13 31.10 19.37 4.93
N ALA A 14 31.84 19.05 3.87
CA ALA A 14 33.31 19.19 3.87
C ALA A 14 33.82 19.36 2.43
N LYS A 15 34.33 20.56 2.11
CA LYS A 15 35.19 20.78 0.95
C LYS A 15 36.54 20.16 1.26
N THR A 16 37.05 19.29 0.38
CA THR A 16 38.48 18.94 0.39
C THR A 16 39.02 19.04 -1.04
N LEU A 17 40.01 19.93 -1.18
CA LEU A 17 40.80 20.19 -2.38
C LEU A 17 41.59 18.94 -2.78
N GLY A 18 41.56 18.59 -4.06
CA GLY A 18 42.39 17.52 -4.64
C GLY A 18 42.16 17.40 -6.14
N SER A 19 43.08 17.96 -6.91
CA SER A 19 43.09 18.01 -8.38
C SER A 19 43.17 16.61 -9.00
N ALA A 20 42.11 16.21 -9.72
CA ALA A 20 42.14 15.25 -10.81
C ALA A 20 40.92 15.54 -11.72
N THR A 21 41.12 15.44 -13.04
CA THR A 21 40.16 15.80 -14.10
C THR A 21 38.75 15.22 -13.87
N PRO A 22 37.67 16.02 -14.02
CA PRO A 22 36.35 15.62 -13.52
C PRO A 22 35.65 14.67 -14.49
N ARG A 23 35.74 13.35 -14.24
CA ARG A 23 34.65 12.43 -14.63
C ARG A 23 33.44 12.69 -13.73
N LYS A 24 32.71 13.78 -13.95
CA LYS A 24 31.42 14.07 -13.28
C LYS A 24 30.37 14.42 -14.34
N PRO A 25 29.44 13.47 -14.62
CA PRO A 25 28.06 13.69 -14.17
C PRO A 25 27.27 12.46 -13.70
N VAL A 26 27.73 11.22 -13.89
CA VAL A 26 26.87 10.03 -13.68
C VAL A 26 26.59 9.73 -12.20
N LEU A 27 27.59 9.89 -11.34
CA LEU A 27 27.44 9.65 -9.89
C LEU A 27 26.54 10.69 -9.21
N SER A 28 26.64 11.97 -9.60
CA SER A 28 25.78 13.02 -9.03
C SER A 28 24.32 12.85 -9.45
N VAL A 29 24.08 12.38 -10.68
CA VAL A 29 22.72 12.05 -11.15
C VAL A 29 22.16 10.84 -10.41
N SER A 30 22.96 9.79 -10.20
CA SER A 30 22.53 8.58 -9.46
C SER A 30 22.20 8.89 -7.99
N ALA A 31 23.03 9.69 -7.32
CA ALA A 31 22.78 10.12 -5.95
C ALA A 31 21.49 10.97 -5.85
N ARG A 32 21.24 11.87 -6.80
CA ARG A 32 19.98 12.63 -6.85
C ARG A 32 18.79 11.69 -7.04
N LYS A 33 18.86 10.76 -7.98
CA LYS A 33 17.77 9.79 -8.24
C LYS A 33 17.44 8.94 -7.02
N ILE A 34 18.42 8.53 -6.22
CA ILE A 34 18.17 7.77 -4.98
C ILE A 34 17.46 8.65 -3.95
N LYS A 35 17.84 9.92 -3.81
CA LYS A 35 17.15 10.87 -2.92
C LYS A 35 15.70 11.09 -3.36
N ASP A 36 15.48 11.28 -4.65
CA ASP A 36 14.13 11.44 -5.21
C ASP A 36 13.30 10.17 -5.00
N ASN A 37 13.88 8.98 -5.23
CA ASN A 37 13.23 7.70 -4.92
C ASN A 37 12.82 7.59 -3.45
N ALA A 38 13.67 8.01 -2.52
CA ALA A 38 13.35 7.95 -1.09
C ALA A 38 12.19 8.89 -0.72
N ALA A 39 12.12 10.07 -1.33
CA ALA A 39 10.98 10.97 -1.19
C ALA A 39 9.70 10.38 -1.80
N ASP A 40 9.80 9.75 -2.97
CA ASP A 40 8.67 9.07 -3.60
C ASP A 40 8.15 7.92 -2.75
N TRP A 41 9.03 7.12 -2.14
CA TRP A 41 8.64 6.09 -1.16
C TRP A 41 7.83 6.67 -0.02
N HIS A 42 8.27 7.78 0.57
CA HIS A 42 7.50 8.44 1.63
C HIS A 42 6.10 8.82 1.18
N ASN A 43 5.99 9.46 0.02
CA ASN A 43 4.73 9.93 -0.52
C ASN A 43 3.79 8.77 -0.86
N LEU A 44 4.32 7.65 -1.36
CA LEU A 44 3.54 6.45 -1.64
C LEU A 44 3.05 5.79 -0.35
N ILE A 45 3.88 5.73 0.70
CA ILE A 45 3.48 5.20 2.00
C ILE A 45 2.35 6.03 2.59
N LEU A 46 2.46 7.36 2.60
CA LEU A 46 1.38 8.22 3.10
C LEU A 46 0.06 8.01 2.35
N LYS A 47 0.13 7.91 1.02
CA LYS A 47 -1.05 7.61 0.19
C LYS A 47 -1.63 6.23 0.46
N TRP A 48 -0.77 5.24 0.72
CA TRP A 48 -1.19 3.90 1.10
C TRP A 48 -1.97 3.92 2.40
N GLU A 49 -1.45 4.58 3.44
CA GLU A 49 -2.13 4.69 4.74
C GLU A 49 -3.49 5.38 4.61
N THR A 50 -3.57 6.49 3.88
CA THR A 50 -4.85 7.19 3.65
C THR A 50 -5.89 6.30 2.95
N LEU A 51 -5.49 5.56 1.93
CA LEU A 51 -6.38 4.59 1.27
C LEU A 51 -6.75 3.44 2.19
N ASN A 52 -5.83 3.02 3.07
CA ASN A 52 -6.07 1.95 4.02
C ASN A 52 -7.14 2.35 5.05
N ASP A 53 -7.00 3.54 5.64
CA ASP A 53 -7.97 4.07 6.60
C ASP A 53 -9.35 4.23 5.96
N GLY A 54 -9.41 4.78 4.74
CA GLY A 54 -10.65 4.90 3.98
C GLY A 54 -11.28 3.56 3.64
N GLY A 55 -10.48 2.60 3.15
CA GLY A 55 -10.94 1.25 2.83
C GLY A 55 -11.43 0.48 4.05
N PHE A 56 -10.76 0.63 5.20
CA PHE A 56 -11.19 0.05 6.46
C PHE A 56 -12.54 0.62 6.92
N ALA A 57 -12.72 1.95 6.82
CA ALA A 57 -14.01 2.58 7.13
C ALA A 57 -15.14 2.06 6.21
N THR A 58 -14.88 1.93 4.91
CA THR A 58 -15.85 1.35 3.97
C THR A 58 -16.17 -0.11 4.31
N ALA A 59 -15.16 -0.94 4.61
CA ALA A 59 -15.34 -2.33 4.99
C ALA A 59 -16.15 -2.48 6.29
N ASN A 60 -15.89 -1.61 7.27
CA ASN A 60 -16.66 -1.55 8.51
C ASN A 60 -18.13 -1.18 8.27
N ASN A 61 -18.39 -0.21 7.38
CA ASN A 61 -19.75 0.13 6.98
C ASN A 61 -20.45 -1.08 6.33
N ILE A 62 -19.77 -1.82 5.45
CA ILE A 62 -20.32 -3.05 4.85
C ILE A 62 -20.69 -4.08 5.91
N ALA A 63 -19.80 -4.35 6.88
CA ALA A 63 -20.06 -5.31 7.94
C ALA A 63 -21.24 -4.88 8.83
N ASN A 64 -21.27 -3.61 9.25
CA ASN A 64 -22.37 -3.07 10.05
C ASN A 64 -23.70 -3.12 9.31
N LEU A 65 -23.69 -2.78 8.02
CA LEU A 65 -24.84 -2.85 7.15
C LEU A 65 -25.34 -4.31 7.10
N LYS A 66 -24.47 -5.28 6.81
CA LYS A 66 -24.81 -6.73 6.79
C LYS A 66 -25.35 -7.23 8.13
N VAL A 67 -24.76 -6.83 9.25
CA VAL A 67 -25.25 -7.17 10.61
C VAL A 67 -26.68 -6.66 10.81
N SER A 68 -26.98 -5.44 10.35
CA SER A 68 -28.31 -4.84 10.49
C SER A 68 -29.38 -5.64 9.73
N LEU A 69 -29.09 -6.16 8.52
CA LEU A 69 -30.00 -7.07 7.81
C LEU A 69 -30.28 -8.33 8.60
N LEU A 70 -29.23 -9.03 9.02
CA LEU A 70 -29.37 -10.30 9.72
C LEU A 70 -30.19 -10.15 11.00
N SER A 71 -30.03 -9.04 11.71
CA SER A 71 -30.84 -8.73 12.90
C SER A 71 -32.31 -8.45 12.58
N LYS A 72 -32.60 -7.77 11.46
CA LYS A 72 -33.97 -7.43 11.03
C LYS A 72 -34.73 -8.66 10.52
N ASP A 73 -34.04 -9.55 9.82
CA ASP A 73 -34.59 -10.83 9.35
C ASP A 73 -34.94 -11.76 10.53
N THR A 74 -34.12 -11.74 11.59
CA THR A 74 -34.37 -12.54 12.81
C THR A 74 -35.61 -12.05 13.57
N ILE A 75 -35.80 -10.73 13.70
CA ILE A 75 -36.96 -10.14 14.40
C ILE A 75 -38.25 -10.34 13.59
N GLY A 76 -38.18 -10.31 12.25
CA GLY A 76 -39.32 -10.60 11.38
C GLY A 76 -39.80 -12.05 11.48
N LEU A 77 -38.89 -13.00 11.70
CA LEU A 77 -39.23 -14.42 11.86
C LEU A 77 -39.90 -14.69 13.22
N GLU A 78 -39.43 -14.09 14.31
CA GLU A 78 -40.01 -14.30 15.65
C GLU A 78 -41.38 -13.63 15.84
N SER A 79 -41.69 -12.58 15.07
CA SER A 79 -42.97 -11.86 15.18
C SER A 79 -44.09 -12.48 14.31
N SER A 80 -43.84 -13.56 13.57
CA SER A 80 -44.75 -14.08 12.55
C SER A 80 -45.61 -15.29 12.98
N SER A 81 -45.84 -15.47 14.28
CA SER A 81 -46.77 -16.50 14.78
C SER A 81 -48.26 -16.12 14.63
N LEU A 82 -48.63 -14.90 14.21
CA LEU A 82 -50.03 -14.54 13.99
C LEU A 82 -50.20 -13.59 12.80
N ALA A 83 -51.03 -14.03 11.85
CA ALA A 83 -51.61 -13.32 10.70
C ALA A 83 -50.73 -13.14 9.45
N SER A 84 -51.07 -13.98 8.46
CA SER A 84 -50.97 -13.77 7.02
C SER A 84 -51.27 -12.33 6.61
N ASP A 85 -50.34 -11.67 5.89
CA ASP A 85 -50.70 -10.67 4.89
C ASP A 85 -49.64 -10.61 3.76
N GLU A 86 -50.14 -10.48 2.54
CA GLU A 86 -49.40 -10.52 1.28
C GLU A 86 -48.59 -9.23 1.07
N ASN A 87 -47.31 -9.20 1.47
CA ASN A 87 -46.38 -8.18 0.97
C ASN A 87 -44.92 -8.63 0.97
N ALA A 88 -44.66 -9.84 0.46
CA ALA A 88 -43.32 -10.44 0.44
C ALA A 88 -42.36 -9.88 -0.65
N GLY A 89 -42.67 -8.73 -1.27
CA GLY A 89 -41.99 -8.28 -2.50
C GLY A 89 -41.24 -6.94 -2.44
N LYS A 90 -41.23 -6.22 -1.31
CA LYS A 90 -40.77 -4.80 -1.28
C LYS A 90 -39.77 -4.43 -0.18
N GLN A 91 -39.18 -5.39 0.52
CA GLN A 91 -38.00 -5.16 1.37
C GLN A 91 -36.78 -5.67 0.56
N HIS A 92 -35.78 -4.91 0.11
CA HIS A 92 -35.37 -3.54 0.40
C HIS A 92 -34.41 -3.09 -0.75
N PRO A 93 -34.91 -2.66 -1.93
CA PRO A 93 -34.05 -2.33 -3.08
C PRO A 93 -33.04 -1.20 -2.79
N GLU A 94 -33.35 -0.32 -1.85
CA GLU A 94 -32.48 0.77 -1.40
C GLU A 94 -31.24 0.27 -0.61
N TYR A 95 -31.42 -0.74 0.25
CA TYR A 95 -30.33 -1.35 1.01
C TYR A 95 -29.37 -2.13 0.08
N SER A 96 -29.94 -2.90 -0.86
CA SER A 96 -29.14 -3.62 -1.87
C SER A 96 -28.25 -2.67 -2.65
N ARG A 97 -28.78 -1.49 -2.98
CA ARG A 97 -28.06 -0.44 -3.70
C ARG A 97 -26.97 0.21 -2.86
N GLU A 98 -27.23 0.46 -1.58
CA GLU A 98 -26.21 0.99 -0.66
C GLU A 98 -25.03 0.02 -0.49
N LEU A 99 -25.32 -1.27 -0.32
CA LEU A 99 -24.29 -2.30 -0.22
C LEU A 99 -23.47 -2.41 -1.51
N GLU A 100 -24.12 -2.35 -2.67
CA GLU A 100 -23.46 -2.35 -3.98
C GLU A 100 -22.50 -1.15 -4.12
N MET A 101 -22.96 0.06 -3.80
CA MET A 101 -22.11 1.27 -3.82
C MET A 101 -20.90 1.16 -2.89
N LEU A 102 -21.08 0.59 -1.69
CA LEU A 102 -19.96 0.38 -0.75
C LEU A 102 -18.95 -0.64 -1.28
N CYS A 103 -19.43 -1.74 -1.88
CA CYS A 103 -18.57 -2.75 -2.51
C CYS A 103 -17.78 -2.16 -3.70
N GLU A 104 -18.43 -1.35 -4.54
CA GLU A 104 -17.76 -0.64 -5.64
C GLU A 104 -16.70 0.36 -5.13
N GLY A 105 -17.02 1.09 -4.05
CA GLY A 105 -16.07 1.99 -3.39
C GLY A 105 -14.86 1.25 -2.81
N LEU A 106 -15.08 0.08 -2.22
CA LEU A 106 -14.02 -0.76 -1.69
C LEU A 106 -13.14 -1.35 -2.81
N GLN A 107 -13.75 -1.76 -3.91
CA GLN A 107 -13.03 -2.21 -5.11
C GLN A 107 -12.17 -1.07 -5.71
N THR A 108 -12.72 0.13 -5.81
CA THR A 108 -11.99 1.33 -6.26
C THR A 108 -10.77 1.60 -5.39
N THR A 109 -10.90 1.39 -4.08
CA THR A 109 -9.80 1.53 -3.11
C THR A 109 -8.72 0.47 -3.34
N LEU A 110 -9.10 -0.80 -3.56
CA LEU A 110 -8.16 -1.88 -3.89
C LEU A 110 -7.41 -1.61 -5.21
N ASP A 111 -8.09 -1.06 -6.22
CA ASP A 111 -7.46 -0.71 -7.49
C ASP A 111 -6.46 0.44 -7.31
N ALA A 112 -6.78 1.42 -6.46
CA ALA A 112 -5.87 2.50 -6.11
C ALA A 112 -4.63 1.98 -5.34
N LEU A 113 -4.82 1.08 -4.37
CA LEU A 113 -3.72 0.41 -3.66
C LEU A 113 -2.84 -0.40 -4.62
N THR A 114 -3.45 -1.07 -5.60
CA THR A 114 -2.73 -1.80 -6.65
C THR A 114 -1.84 -0.85 -7.45
N LYS A 115 -2.36 0.31 -7.85
CA LYS A 115 -1.57 1.34 -8.56
C LYS A 115 -0.41 1.87 -7.71
N ILE A 116 -0.58 2.00 -6.40
CA ILE A 116 0.52 2.37 -5.49
C ILE A 116 1.57 1.27 -5.43
N GLN A 117 1.16 0.00 -5.29
CA GLN A 117 2.08 -1.13 -5.23
C GLN A 117 2.92 -1.26 -6.51
N MET A 118 2.32 -1.08 -7.69
CA MET A 118 3.08 -1.03 -8.95
C MET A 118 4.12 0.10 -8.99
N LYS A 119 3.81 1.25 -8.39
CA LYS A 119 4.78 2.36 -8.27
C LYS A 119 5.93 1.99 -7.32
N MET A 120 5.64 1.33 -6.21
CA MET A 120 6.66 0.83 -5.26
C MET A 120 7.61 -0.20 -5.91
N GLU A 121 7.08 -1.09 -6.75
CA GLU A 121 7.89 -2.02 -7.55
C GLU A 121 8.80 -1.28 -8.54
N LYS A 122 8.28 -0.22 -9.17
CA LYS A 122 9.05 0.63 -10.08
C LYS A 122 10.18 1.38 -9.37
N LEU A 123 9.96 1.89 -8.15
CA LEU A 123 11.03 2.51 -7.35
C LEU A 123 12.12 1.49 -7.00
N SER A 124 11.72 0.27 -6.63
CA SER A 124 12.66 -0.84 -6.36
C SER A 124 13.50 -1.19 -7.59
N SER A 125 12.86 -1.29 -8.76
CA SER A 125 13.52 -1.57 -10.04
C SER A 125 14.46 -0.45 -10.47
N THR A 126 14.07 0.80 -10.23
CA THR A 126 14.93 1.97 -10.49
C THR A 126 16.20 1.92 -9.65
N THR A 127 16.07 1.62 -8.35
CA THR A 127 17.21 1.49 -7.44
C THR A 127 18.11 0.31 -7.84
N LYS A 128 17.53 -0.80 -8.30
CA LYS A 128 18.28 -1.94 -8.85
C LYS A 128 19.13 -1.52 -10.06
N GLY A 129 18.54 -0.79 -11.00
CA GLY A 129 19.25 -0.30 -12.18
C GLY A 129 20.41 0.64 -11.83
N ILE A 130 20.29 1.41 -10.73
CA ILE A 130 21.40 2.23 -10.24
C ILE A 130 22.51 1.35 -9.63
N CYS A 131 22.17 0.30 -8.87
CA CYS A 131 23.15 -0.67 -8.36
C CYS A 131 23.91 -1.34 -9.51
N GLU A 132 23.20 -1.82 -10.54
CA GLU A 132 23.79 -2.47 -11.71
C GLU A 132 24.71 -1.51 -12.49
N LEU A 133 24.33 -0.23 -12.59
CA LEU A 133 25.14 0.81 -13.23
C LEU A 133 26.41 1.13 -12.43
N GLU A 134 26.34 1.17 -11.11
CA GLU A 134 27.51 1.31 -10.25
C GLU A 134 28.44 0.10 -10.38
N ASP A 135 27.88 -1.11 -10.34
CA ASP A 135 28.64 -2.34 -10.49
C ASP A 135 29.33 -2.43 -11.84
N TYR A 136 28.71 -1.92 -12.91
CA TYR A 136 29.34 -1.84 -14.23
C TYR A 136 30.55 -0.89 -14.25
N HIS A 137 30.41 0.31 -13.68
CA HIS A 137 31.49 1.31 -13.72
C HIS A 137 32.68 0.99 -12.81
N TYR A 138 32.47 0.32 -11.67
CA TYR A 138 33.50 0.12 -10.65
C TYR A 138 33.97 -1.32 -10.48
N ARG A 139 33.60 -2.22 -11.41
CA ARG A 139 34.06 -3.63 -11.40
C ARG A 139 35.59 -3.75 -11.50
N GLU A 140 36.24 -2.82 -12.21
CA GLU A 140 37.69 -2.88 -12.49
C GLU A 140 38.55 -1.99 -11.58
N GLU A 141 38.00 -0.94 -10.95
CA GLU A 141 38.79 0.07 -10.23
C GLU A 141 39.04 -0.25 -8.74
N GLY A 142 38.59 -1.40 -8.22
CA GLY A 142 38.88 -1.90 -6.86
C GLY A 142 38.36 -1.04 -5.69
N LYS A 143 37.92 0.20 -5.95
CA LYS A 143 37.35 1.14 -4.97
C LYS A 143 36.00 1.64 -5.47
N ARG A 144 34.92 1.12 -4.88
CA ARG A 144 33.56 1.62 -5.10
C ARG A 144 33.40 2.99 -4.41
N PRO A 145 33.12 4.08 -5.14
CA PRO A 145 32.79 5.35 -4.51
C PRO A 145 31.42 5.26 -3.85
N LEU A 146 31.35 5.62 -2.57
CA LEU A 146 30.10 5.69 -1.83
C LEU A 146 29.28 6.89 -2.33
N LEU A 147 28.08 6.66 -2.87
CA LEU A 147 27.15 7.74 -3.22
C LEU A 147 26.63 8.48 -1.98
N PHE A 148 26.57 7.78 -0.86
CA PHE A 148 26.11 8.29 0.44
C PHE A 148 27.04 7.82 1.54
N HIS A 149 27.25 8.65 2.56
CA HIS A 149 28.07 8.31 3.72
C HIS A 149 27.36 7.39 4.72
N THR A 150 26.03 7.32 4.68
CA THR A 150 25.23 6.50 5.60
C THR A 150 25.05 5.09 5.06
N TRP A 151 24.44 4.95 3.88
CA TRP A 151 24.08 3.65 3.31
C TRP A 151 24.69 3.44 1.92
N PRO A 152 25.26 2.26 1.65
CA PRO A 152 25.63 1.90 0.29
C PRO A 152 24.37 1.76 -0.58
N THR A 153 24.49 2.02 -1.88
CA THR A 153 23.38 1.93 -2.85
C THR A 153 22.73 0.54 -2.86
N ALA A 154 23.52 -0.52 -2.68
CA ALA A 154 23.02 -1.89 -2.54
C ALA A 154 22.01 -2.04 -1.38
N TYR A 155 22.27 -1.39 -0.24
CA TYR A 155 21.37 -1.45 0.91
C TYR A 155 20.05 -0.71 0.65
N PHE A 156 20.08 0.42 -0.09
CA PHE A 156 18.85 1.08 -0.55
C PHE A 156 18.00 0.15 -1.42
N TYR A 157 18.63 -0.60 -2.33
CA TYR A 157 17.92 -1.58 -3.15
C TYR A 157 17.32 -2.71 -2.32
N GLU A 158 18.10 -3.29 -1.41
CA GLU A 158 17.65 -4.39 -0.53
C GLU A 158 16.41 -3.99 0.27
N VAL A 159 16.43 -2.81 0.90
CA VAL A 159 15.27 -2.35 1.68
C VAL A 159 14.10 -1.97 0.78
N SER A 160 14.34 -1.32 -0.37
CA SER A 160 13.26 -1.00 -1.33
C SER A 160 12.54 -2.27 -1.79
N ARG A 161 13.30 -3.31 -2.16
CA ARG A 161 12.77 -4.61 -2.54
C ARG A 161 11.94 -5.22 -1.40
N LYS A 162 12.50 -5.26 -0.18
CA LYS A 162 11.81 -5.82 0.99
C LYS A 162 10.50 -5.09 1.28
N LEU A 163 10.48 -3.77 1.19
CA LEU A 163 9.28 -2.95 1.36
C LEU A 163 8.24 -3.28 0.28
N SER A 164 8.64 -3.32 -0.99
CA SER A 164 7.76 -3.67 -2.10
C SER A 164 7.12 -5.05 -1.92
N ASP A 165 7.91 -6.04 -1.47
CA ASP A 165 7.42 -7.40 -1.21
C ASP A 165 6.41 -7.43 -0.04
N MET A 166 6.66 -6.64 1.01
CA MET A 166 5.75 -6.51 2.16
C MET A 166 4.40 -5.91 1.75
N TYR A 167 4.41 -4.77 1.05
CA TYR A 167 3.19 -4.15 0.55
C TYR A 167 2.46 -5.04 -0.47
N GLY A 168 3.20 -5.81 -1.28
CA GLY A 168 2.63 -6.81 -2.17
C GLY A 168 1.92 -7.95 -1.44
N ARG A 169 2.49 -8.43 -0.32
CA ARG A 169 1.83 -9.43 0.55
C ARG A 169 0.59 -8.85 1.22
N GLU A 170 0.70 -7.64 1.76
CA GLU A 170 -0.41 -6.93 2.40
C GLU A 170 -1.59 -6.74 1.42
N LEU A 171 -1.31 -6.33 0.18
CA LEU A 171 -2.35 -6.17 -0.85
C LEU A 171 -3.08 -7.47 -1.15
N ARG A 172 -2.35 -8.60 -1.25
CA ARG A 172 -2.96 -9.91 -1.49
C ARG A 172 -3.88 -10.30 -0.35
N LEU A 173 -3.44 -10.10 0.89
CA LEU A 173 -4.27 -10.35 2.06
C LEU A 173 -5.54 -9.50 2.02
N LYS A 174 -5.43 -8.20 1.74
CA LYS A 174 -6.58 -7.29 1.63
C LYS A 174 -7.59 -7.75 0.57
N ARG A 175 -7.12 -8.17 -0.61
CA ARG A 175 -8.03 -8.71 -1.65
C ARG A 175 -8.78 -9.93 -1.15
N THR A 176 -8.08 -10.88 -0.54
CA THR A 176 -8.72 -12.08 0.03
C THR A 176 -9.75 -11.70 1.10
N VAL A 177 -9.42 -10.78 2.01
CA VAL A 177 -10.36 -10.31 3.04
C VAL A 177 -11.60 -9.66 2.42
N VAL A 178 -11.45 -8.82 1.39
CA VAL A 178 -12.58 -8.17 0.72
C VAL A 178 -13.47 -9.18 -0.02
N GLU A 179 -12.87 -10.15 -0.71
CA GLU A 179 -13.61 -11.24 -1.36
C GLU A 179 -14.41 -12.05 -0.33
N GLN A 180 -13.78 -12.41 0.81
CA GLN A 180 -14.48 -13.11 1.89
C GLN A 180 -15.57 -12.24 2.52
N LEU A 181 -15.32 -10.94 2.72
CA LEU A 181 -16.32 -10.01 3.25
C LEU A 181 -17.55 -9.92 2.33
N ALA A 182 -17.37 -9.95 1.01
CA ALA A 182 -18.47 -9.96 0.06
C ALA A 182 -19.32 -11.23 0.16
N HIS A 183 -18.68 -12.40 0.29
CA HIS A 183 -19.34 -13.71 0.23
C HIS A 183 -19.79 -14.30 1.56
N THR A 184 -19.30 -13.78 2.70
CA THR A 184 -19.61 -14.33 4.03
C THR A 184 -21.03 -13.96 4.46
N ALA A 185 -21.82 -14.97 4.87
CA ALA A 185 -23.13 -14.84 5.52
C ALA A 185 -23.05 -14.96 7.06
N ASP A 186 -21.91 -15.39 7.59
CA ASP A 186 -21.64 -15.52 9.01
C ASP A 186 -21.22 -14.17 9.63
N ARG A 187 -22.02 -13.73 10.60
CA ARG A 187 -21.86 -12.44 11.29
C ARG A 187 -20.56 -12.34 12.08
N ASP A 188 -20.19 -13.39 12.81
CA ASP A 188 -19.04 -13.37 13.71
C ASP A 188 -17.75 -13.45 12.90
N LEU A 189 -17.77 -14.19 11.79
CA LEU A 189 -16.67 -14.24 10.84
C LEU A 189 -16.45 -12.87 10.15
N ALA A 190 -17.52 -12.18 9.75
CA ALA A 190 -17.42 -10.84 9.14
C ALA A 190 -16.80 -9.80 10.08
N LEU A 191 -17.12 -9.84 11.38
CA LEU A 191 -16.54 -8.94 12.38
C LEU A 191 -15.08 -9.29 12.72
N SER A 192 -14.69 -10.57 12.62
CA SER A 192 -13.30 -11.00 12.86
C SER A 192 -12.30 -10.43 11.85
N PHE A 193 -12.73 -10.13 10.62
CA PHE A 193 -11.89 -9.53 9.58
C PHE A 193 -11.57 -8.04 9.82
N LEU A 194 -12.27 -7.40 10.77
CA LEU A 194 -12.21 -5.97 11.05
C LEU A 194 -11.68 -5.64 12.45
N SER A 195 -11.30 -6.65 13.24
CA SER A 195 -10.68 -6.50 14.56
C SER A 195 -9.16 -6.42 14.45
#